data_AF-A0A0K8SUA4-F1
#
_entry.id   AF-A0A0K8SUA4-F1
#
_cell.length_a   1.000
_cell.length_b   1.000
_cell.length_c   1.000
_cell.angle_alpha   90.00
_cell.angle_beta   90.00
_cell.angle_gamma   90.00
#
_symmetry.space_group_name_H-M   'P 1'
#
loop_
_entity.id
_entity.type
_entity.pdbx_description
1 polymer ?
#
loop_
_entity_poly.entity_id
_entity_poly.type
_entity_poly.pdbx_seq_one_letter_code
_entity_poly.pdbx_strand_id
1 'polypeptide(L)'
;MKKEAMWTSCWDCAFKFGRSGGEASGGSPTRSGSGVVTRVTPDWGEYAVESDHLWVALGPSSDFCYCGEVECTVSKQSKSGARYKCSSCKIICHTNCLSILERLKFACKPTFRDVGVRSYREQTTTKHHWVHRRQQKGKCKGCGKSFHSKLSFSTKDIVALNCSWCKDSYHNKESCFNSEKIEEDCSLGTHHPIIVPPA
;
A
#
# COMPACT_ATOMS: atom_id res chain seq x y z
N MET A 1 -8.43 -13.18 -27.49
CA MET A 1 -9.10 -12.13 -26.69
C MET A 1 -8.33 -11.94 -25.38
N LYS A 2 -7.42 -10.96 -25.32
CA LYS A 2 -6.63 -10.66 -24.13
C LYS A 2 -7.56 -10.00 -23.10
N LYS A 3 -7.72 -10.61 -21.93
CA LYS A 3 -8.48 -10.03 -20.82
C LYS A 3 -7.57 -8.98 -20.19
N GLU A 4 -7.63 -7.75 -20.67
CA GLU A 4 -6.78 -6.68 -20.15
C GLU A 4 -7.13 -6.43 -18.69
N ALA A 5 -6.12 -6.56 -17.83
CA ALA A 5 -6.22 -6.11 -16.45
C ALA A 5 -6.38 -4.58 -16.51
N MET A 6 -7.32 -4.03 -15.73
CA MET A 6 -7.59 -2.58 -15.75
C MET A 6 -6.38 -1.76 -15.28
N TRP A 7 -5.50 -2.38 -14.49
CA TRP A 7 -4.28 -1.78 -13.99
C TRP A 7 -3.15 -2.79 -14.19
N THR A 8 -2.25 -2.45 -15.10
CA THR A 8 -1.13 -3.32 -15.48
C THR A 8 0.10 -3.05 -14.63
N SER A 9 0.16 -1.88 -13.99
CA SER A 9 1.28 -1.43 -13.18
C SER A 9 0.86 -0.66 -11.94
N CYS A 10 1.79 -0.49 -10.99
CA CYS A 10 1.60 0.40 -9.85
C CYS A 10 1.57 1.89 -10.27
N TRP A 11 2.06 2.23 -11.46
CA TRP A 11 2.07 3.59 -12.02
C TRP A 11 0.67 4.07 -12.41
N ASP A 12 -0.08 3.24 -13.13
CA ASP A 12 -1.46 3.55 -13.54
C ASP A 12 -2.29 3.98 -12.31
N CYS A 13 -2.02 3.30 -11.19
CA CYS A 13 -2.61 3.49 -9.86
C CYS A 13 -2.09 4.72 -9.11
N ALA A 14 -0.78 4.94 -9.05
CA ALA A 14 -0.21 6.15 -8.44
C ALA A 14 -0.88 7.44 -8.98
N PHE A 15 -1.16 7.49 -10.29
CA PHE A 15 -1.82 8.63 -10.90
C PHE A 15 -3.28 8.84 -10.44
N LYS A 16 -4.06 7.75 -10.29
CA LYS A 16 -5.47 7.83 -9.86
C LYS A 16 -5.68 7.88 -8.34
N PHE A 17 -4.76 7.34 -7.53
CA PHE A 17 -4.88 7.30 -6.07
C PHE A 17 -4.03 8.37 -5.35
N GLY A 18 -3.10 9.04 -6.04
CA GLY A 18 -2.07 9.91 -5.46
C GLY A 18 -2.46 11.36 -5.14
N ARG A 19 -3.74 11.70 -5.02
CA ARG A 19 -4.20 13.06 -4.61
C ARG A 19 -4.53 13.13 -3.12
N SER A 20 -3.50 13.18 -2.28
CA SER A 20 -3.59 13.72 -0.91
C SER A 20 -2.17 14.05 -0.46
N GLY A 21 -1.83 15.34 -0.43
CA GLY A 21 -0.50 15.85 -0.14
C GLY A 21 -0.37 16.50 1.24
N GLY A 22 0.88 16.74 1.63
CA GLY A 22 1.31 17.57 2.74
C GLY A 22 2.84 17.56 2.83
N GLU A 23 3.48 18.71 2.58
CA GLU A 23 4.92 18.93 2.84
C GLU A 23 5.16 19.07 4.35
N ALA A 24 6.22 18.45 4.88
CA ALA A 24 7.28 19.13 5.63
C ALA A 24 8.11 18.17 6.50
N SER A 25 9.32 18.65 6.74
CA SER A 25 10.53 18.12 7.37
C SER A 25 10.48 17.78 8.87
N GLY A 26 11.33 16.82 9.25
CA GLY A 26 12.08 16.88 10.52
C GLY A 26 11.90 15.70 11.47
N GLY A 27 12.75 14.68 11.36
CA GLY A 27 12.91 13.62 12.36
C GLY A 27 13.99 12.64 11.93
N SER A 28 15.01 12.42 12.78
CA SER A 28 16.28 11.78 12.41
C SER A 28 16.11 10.41 11.77
N PRO A 29 16.46 10.28 10.48
CA PRO A 29 16.27 9.07 9.73
C PRO A 29 17.42 8.09 9.89
N THR A 30 17.13 6.79 9.96
CA THR A 30 18.14 5.81 9.58
C THR A 30 18.26 5.84 8.05
N ARG A 31 19.31 6.52 7.58
CA ARG A 31 19.68 6.58 6.15
C ARG A 31 20.04 5.18 5.68
N SER A 32 19.20 4.58 4.84
CA SER A 32 19.66 3.47 4.01
C SER A 32 20.61 4.01 2.93
N GLY A 33 21.45 3.14 2.35
CA GLY A 33 22.39 3.50 1.27
C GLY A 33 21.75 4.12 0.01
N SER A 34 20.42 4.17 -0.06
CA SER A 34 19.60 4.82 -1.08
C SER A 34 19.16 6.26 -0.74
N GLY A 35 19.54 6.81 0.43
CA GLY A 35 19.20 8.16 0.86
C GLY A 35 17.80 8.33 1.44
N VAL A 36 16.95 7.30 1.38
CA VAL A 36 15.58 7.33 1.90
C VAL A 36 15.57 7.11 3.41
N VAL A 37 14.80 7.92 4.11
CA VAL A 37 14.48 7.79 5.52
C VAL A 37 13.62 6.56 5.74
N THR A 38 14.11 5.56 6.46
CA THR A 38 13.29 4.40 6.86
C THR A 38 12.90 4.52 8.31
N ARG A 39 11.60 4.71 8.60
CA ARG A 39 11.11 4.69 9.98
C ARG A 39 10.73 3.27 10.40
N VAL A 40 11.35 2.80 11.47
CA VAL A 40 11.17 1.44 12.02
C VAL A 40 10.33 1.42 13.30
N THR A 41 10.20 2.58 13.96
CA THR A 41 9.35 2.79 15.13
C THR A 41 8.23 3.76 14.78
N PRO A 42 6.99 3.52 15.27
CA PRO A 42 5.95 4.52 15.18
C PRO A 42 6.38 5.80 15.92
N ASP A 43 6.06 6.95 15.35
CA ASP A 43 6.28 8.25 15.96
C ASP A 43 4.91 8.85 16.31
N TRP A 44 4.74 9.19 17.58
CA TRP A 44 3.52 9.78 18.13
C TRP A 44 3.75 11.22 18.60
N GLY A 45 4.93 11.79 18.31
CA GLY A 45 5.24 13.18 18.65
C GLY A 45 4.61 14.18 17.69
N GLU A 46 4.76 15.47 18.00
CA GLU A 46 4.25 16.58 17.19
C GLU A 46 4.89 16.64 15.78
N TYR A 47 6.03 15.96 15.59
CA TYR A 47 6.76 15.86 14.32
C TYR A 47 6.45 14.57 13.53
N ALA A 48 5.39 13.84 13.91
CA ALA A 48 4.98 12.64 13.21
C ALA A 48 4.64 12.94 11.74
N VAL A 49 5.52 12.51 10.82
CA VAL A 49 5.30 12.65 9.37
C VAL A 49 4.06 11.86 8.93
N GLU A 50 3.18 12.56 8.22
CA GLU A 50 1.99 11.95 7.65
C GLU A 50 2.32 10.95 6.54
N SER A 51 1.46 9.96 6.43
CA SER A 51 1.45 9.02 5.31
C SER A 51 2.72 8.17 5.12
N ASP A 52 3.53 8.05 6.17
CA ASP A 52 4.77 7.27 6.16
C ASP A 52 4.53 5.77 6.38
N HIS A 53 5.43 4.94 5.84
CA HIS A 53 5.38 3.50 6.00
C HIS A 53 6.22 3.08 7.21
N LEU A 54 5.61 2.29 8.11
CA LEU A 54 6.33 1.69 9.23
C LEU A 54 7.06 0.43 8.77
N TRP A 55 8.35 0.54 8.49
CA TRP A 55 9.14 -0.52 7.87
C TRP A 55 9.73 -1.50 8.90
N VAL A 56 9.61 -2.79 8.60
CA VAL A 56 10.29 -3.86 9.32
C VAL A 56 11.21 -4.58 8.35
N ALA A 57 12.49 -4.69 8.71
CA ALA A 57 13.47 -5.41 7.90
C ALA A 57 13.06 -6.89 7.77
N LEU A 58 13.10 -7.41 6.55
CA LEU A 58 12.92 -8.82 6.25
C LEU A 58 14.25 -9.45 5.86
N GLY A 59 14.45 -10.70 6.27
CA GLY A 59 15.50 -11.54 5.72
C GLY A 59 15.25 -11.89 4.25
N PRO A 60 16.11 -12.74 3.65
CA PRO A 60 15.88 -13.26 2.30
C PRO A 60 14.51 -13.97 2.25
N SER A 61 13.56 -13.40 1.50
CA SER A 61 12.21 -13.96 1.30
C SER A 61 11.96 -14.16 -0.19
N SER A 62 11.12 -15.14 -0.51
CA SER A 62 10.55 -15.35 -1.85
C SER A 62 9.46 -14.34 -2.22
N ASP A 63 9.11 -13.42 -1.31
CA ASP A 63 8.09 -12.41 -1.54
C ASP A 63 8.51 -11.36 -2.59
N PHE A 64 7.51 -10.88 -3.34
CA PHE A 64 7.68 -9.92 -4.42
C PHE A 64 7.81 -8.49 -3.92
N CYS A 65 8.72 -7.73 -4.53
CA CYS A 65 8.77 -6.28 -4.37
C CYS A 65 7.54 -5.63 -4.99
N TYR A 66 6.94 -4.67 -4.28
CA TYR A 66 5.73 -3.97 -4.67
C TYR A 66 5.92 -3.16 -5.96
N CYS A 67 7.12 -2.62 -6.20
CA CYS A 67 7.46 -1.94 -7.45
C CYS A 67 7.35 -2.86 -8.68
N GLY A 68 7.35 -4.19 -8.49
CA GLY A 68 7.31 -5.16 -9.58
C GLY A 68 8.63 -5.23 -10.35
N GLU A 69 8.72 -6.15 -11.31
CA GLU A 69 9.99 -6.46 -11.94
C GLU A 69 10.51 -5.42 -12.93
N VAL A 70 9.61 -4.65 -13.54
CA VAL A 70 9.96 -3.65 -14.55
C VAL A 70 10.67 -2.45 -13.91
N GLU A 71 10.20 -2.05 -12.73
CA GLU A 71 10.69 -0.89 -11.99
C GLU A 71 11.76 -1.27 -10.96
N CYS A 72 11.75 -2.51 -10.46
CA CYS A 72 12.76 -2.97 -9.53
C CYS A 72 14.10 -3.21 -10.26
N THR A 73 15.02 -2.26 -10.11
CA THR A 73 16.39 -2.37 -10.63
C THR A 73 17.10 -3.62 -10.09
N VAL A 74 16.76 -4.06 -8.88
CA VAL A 74 17.31 -5.25 -8.22
C VAL A 74 16.78 -6.56 -8.82
N SER A 75 15.52 -6.62 -9.27
CA SER A 75 14.98 -7.84 -9.90
C SER A 75 15.55 -8.06 -11.30
N LYS A 76 15.96 -6.99 -12.01
CA LYS A 76 16.63 -7.11 -13.32
C LYS A 76 18.00 -7.79 -13.23
N GLN A 77 18.62 -7.79 -12.05
CA GLN A 77 19.97 -8.33 -11.83
C GLN A 77 20.00 -9.54 -10.89
N SER A 78 18.85 -10.22 -10.70
CA SER A 78 18.71 -11.53 -10.03
C SER A 78 19.38 -11.67 -8.64
N LYS A 79 19.71 -10.57 -7.96
CA LYS A 79 20.25 -10.59 -6.59
C LYS A 79 19.13 -10.32 -5.61
N SER A 80 18.81 -11.30 -4.77
CA SER A 80 17.90 -11.13 -3.65
C SER A 80 18.50 -10.11 -2.66
N GLY A 81 18.10 -8.84 -2.79
CA GLY A 81 18.53 -7.76 -1.90
C GLY A 81 17.75 -7.75 -0.59
N ALA A 82 18.27 -7.00 0.39
CA ALA A 82 17.53 -6.69 1.62
C ALA A 82 16.18 -6.04 1.30
N ARG A 83 15.15 -6.43 2.08
CA ARG A 83 13.77 -6.00 1.88
C ARG A 83 13.19 -5.47 3.18
N TYR A 84 12.19 -4.61 3.05
CA TYR A 84 11.37 -4.12 4.14
C TYR A 84 9.92 -4.48 3.89
N LYS A 85 9.17 -4.70 4.96
CA LYS A 85 7.72 -4.88 4.95
C LYS A 85 7.07 -3.77 5.76
N CYS A 86 6.08 -3.11 5.17
CA CYS A 86 5.29 -2.14 5.92
C CYS A 86 4.38 -2.88 6.91
N SER A 87 4.40 -2.51 8.19
CA SER A 87 3.56 -3.09 9.22
C SER A 87 2.08 -2.78 9.03
N SER A 88 1.74 -1.67 8.39
CA SER A 88 0.35 -1.22 8.20
C SER A 88 -0.25 -1.82 6.91
N CYS A 89 0.27 -1.44 5.75
CA CYS A 89 -0.28 -1.84 4.46
C CYS A 89 0.33 -3.14 3.90
N LYS A 90 1.30 -3.75 4.59
CA LYS A 90 1.90 -5.05 4.25
C LYS A 90 2.50 -5.12 2.83
N ILE A 91 2.87 -3.99 2.23
CA ILE A 91 3.70 -4.01 1.02
C ILE A 91 5.12 -4.45 1.40
N ILE A 92 5.81 -5.07 0.45
CA ILE A 92 7.22 -5.44 0.59
C ILE A 92 8.01 -4.67 -0.46
N CYS A 93 9.12 -4.06 -0.08
CA CYS A 93 9.95 -3.27 -0.98
C CYS A 93 11.43 -3.57 -0.73
N HIS A 94 12.26 -3.61 -1.76
CA HIS A 94 13.71 -3.65 -1.57
C HIS A 94 14.20 -2.31 -1.03
N THR A 95 15.30 -2.32 -0.28
CA THR A 95 15.94 -1.09 0.23
C THR A 95 16.21 -0.05 -0.87
N ASN A 96 16.63 -0.51 -2.05
CA ASN A 96 16.94 0.35 -3.19
C ASN A 96 15.70 0.79 -3.99
N CYS A 97 14.54 0.17 -3.72
CA CYS A 97 13.28 0.49 -4.39
C CYS A 97 12.41 1.44 -3.57
N LEU A 98 12.81 1.77 -2.34
CA LEU A 98 12.10 2.76 -1.51
C LEU A 98 12.02 4.14 -2.19
N SER A 99 13.09 4.57 -2.87
CA SER A 99 13.10 5.83 -3.62
C SER A 99 12.14 5.83 -4.81
N ILE A 100 11.92 4.65 -5.41
CA ILE A 100 10.94 4.48 -6.48
C ILE A 100 9.53 4.64 -5.90
N LEU A 101 9.27 4.04 -4.73
CA LEU A 101 7.98 4.16 -4.04
C LEU A 101 7.63 5.62 -3.72
N GLU A 102 8.62 6.39 -3.27
CA GLU A 102 8.50 7.83 -2.99
C GLU A 102 8.20 8.64 -4.27
N ARG A 103 8.92 8.36 -5.37
CA ARG A 103 8.65 8.96 -6.68
C ARG A 103 7.24 8.67 -7.20
N LEU A 104 6.71 7.48 -6.88
CA LEU A 104 5.34 7.09 -7.20
C LEU A 104 4.29 7.72 -6.28
N LYS A 105 4.71 8.46 -5.23
CA LYS A 105 3.82 9.01 -4.21
C LYS A 105 2.89 7.96 -3.61
N PHE A 106 3.34 6.71 -3.51
CA PHE A 106 2.58 5.65 -2.86
C PHE A 106 2.77 5.73 -1.35
N ALA A 107 2.00 6.61 -0.73
CA ALA A 107 2.05 6.86 0.70
C ALA A 107 1.16 5.84 1.45
N CYS A 108 1.60 5.40 2.64
CA CYS A 108 0.71 4.63 3.51
C CYS A 108 -0.36 5.59 4.04
N LYS A 109 -1.59 5.16 4.27
CA LYS A 109 -2.54 6.05 4.95
C LYS A 109 -2.36 5.95 6.48
N PRO A 110 -2.32 7.08 7.21
CA PRO A 110 -2.24 7.08 8.67
C PRO A 110 -3.53 6.49 9.27
N THR A 111 -3.40 5.80 10.40
CA THR A 111 -4.54 5.23 11.14
C THR A 111 -4.76 5.90 12.50
N PHE A 112 -4.06 6.99 12.76
CA PHE A 112 -4.17 7.78 13.99
C PHE A 112 -3.45 9.11 13.79
N ARG A 113 -4.09 10.20 14.18
CA ARG A 113 -3.44 11.51 14.42
C ARG A 113 -4.04 12.05 15.71
N ASP A 114 -3.21 12.56 16.61
CA ASP A 114 -3.69 13.29 17.77
C ASP A 114 -4.24 14.63 17.29
N VAL A 115 -5.53 14.66 17.01
CA VAL A 115 -6.27 15.91 16.89
C VAL A 115 -6.65 16.34 18.29
N GLY A 116 -6.27 17.56 18.67
CA GLY A 116 -6.72 18.14 19.92
C GLY A 116 -8.24 18.00 20.07
N VAL A 117 -8.72 17.84 21.31
CA VAL A 117 -10.10 17.49 21.69
C VAL A 117 -11.21 18.20 20.90
N ARG A 118 -10.94 19.39 20.33
CA ARG A 118 -11.88 20.18 19.54
C ARG A 118 -12.07 19.73 18.08
N SER A 119 -11.10 19.05 17.45
CA SER A 119 -11.15 18.67 16.02
C SER A 119 -11.61 17.23 15.75
N TYR A 120 -11.81 16.39 16.78
CA TYR A 120 -12.27 15.00 16.63
C TYR A 120 -13.60 14.86 15.86
N ARG A 121 -14.41 15.92 15.78
CA ARG A 121 -15.77 15.87 15.22
C ARG A 121 -15.88 16.11 13.71
N GLU A 122 -14.82 16.55 13.03
CA GLU A 122 -14.97 17.10 11.67
C GLU A 122 -14.55 16.17 10.50
N GLN A 123 -13.63 15.21 10.69
CA GLN A 123 -13.40 14.15 9.69
C GLN A 123 -13.59 12.76 10.31
N THR A 124 -14.79 12.23 10.15
CA THR A 124 -15.12 10.85 10.60
C THR A 124 -14.98 9.83 9.48
N THR A 125 -14.71 10.26 8.25
CA THR A 125 -14.70 9.38 7.08
C THR A 125 -13.31 9.32 6.47
N THR A 126 -12.90 8.12 6.06
CA THR A 126 -11.59 7.91 5.45
C THR A 126 -11.73 7.01 4.23
N LYS A 127 -11.12 7.40 3.12
CA LYS A 127 -11.17 6.63 1.87
C LYS A 127 -10.35 5.36 1.98
N HIS A 128 -10.73 4.29 1.31
CA HIS A 128 -9.98 3.03 1.32
C HIS A 128 -8.47 3.21 1.03
N HIS A 129 -7.63 2.43 1.70
CA HIS A 129 -6.20 2.31 1.34
C HIS A 129 -6.00 1.07 0.47
N TRP A 130 -6.28 1.22 -0.84
CA TRP A 130 -6.16 0.14 -1.81
C TRP A 130 -4.70 -0.20 -2.12
N VAL A 131 -4.39 -1.50 -2.07
CA VAL A 131 -3.05 -2.04 -2.35
C VAL A 131 -3.17 -3.14 -3.39
N HIS A 132 -2.32 -3.08 -4.41
CA HIS A 132 -2.19 -4.13 -5.40
C HIS A 132 -1.56 -5.39 -4.82
N ARG A 133 -2.17 -6.54 -5.12
CA ARG A 133 -1.70 -7.86 -4.68
C ARG A 133 -1.52 -8.78 -5.86
N ARG A 134 -0.34 -9.42 -5.93
CA ARG A 134 -0.02 -10.51 -6.88
C ARG A 134 -0.52 -11.86 -6.37
N GLN A 135 -0.77 -11.95 -5.07
CA GLN A 135 -1.40 -13.10 -4.43
C GLN A 135 -2.41 -12.57 -3.41
N GLN A 136 -3.63 -13.11 -3.45
CA GLN A 136 -4.69 -12.78 -2.51
C GLN A 136 -5.42 -14.05 -2.10
N LYS A 137 -5.78 -14.13 -0.81
CA LYS A 137 -6.59 -15.21 -0.26
C LYS A 137 -8.03 -14.74 -0.07
N GLY A 138 -8.97 -15.68 -0.01
CA GLY A 138 -10.38 -15.39 0.24
C GLY A 138 -11.20 -15.19 -1.03
N LYS A 139 -12.29 -14.43 -0.92
CA LYS A 139 -13.28 -14.21 -1.99
C LYS A 139 -13.32 -12.74 -2.41
N CYS A 140 -13.51 -12.50 -3.70
CA CYS A 140 -13.76 -11.19 -4.25
C CYS A 140 -15.13 -10.69 -3.81
N LYS A 141 -15.21 -9.50 -3.19
CA LYS A 141 -16.46 -8.89 -2.75
C LYS A 141 -17.39 -8.52 -3.92
N GLY A 142 -16.82 -8.15 -5.08
CA GLY A 142 -17.61 -7.74 -6.25
C GLY A 142 -18.32 -8.89 -6.98
N CYS A 143 -17.72 -10.09 -7.01
CA CYS A 143 -18.30 -11.21 -7.77
C CYS A 143 -18.49 -12.51 -6.96
N GLY A 144 -18.15 -12.51 -5.67
CA GLY A 144 -18.25 -13.67 -4.76
C GLY A 144 -17.27 -14.81 -5.04
N LYS A 145 -16.55 -14.79 -6.18
CA LYS A 145 -15.62 -15.86 -6.57
C LYS A 145 -14.33 -15.79 -5.79
N SER A 146 -13.78 -16.95 -5.44
CA SER A 146 -12.47 -17.05 -4.79
C SER A 146 -11.36 -16.51 -5.69
N PHE A 147 -10.35 -15.89 -5.08
CA PHE A 147 -9.10 -15.59 -5.76
C PHE A 147 -8.45 -16.92 -6.10
N HIS A 148 -8.49 -17.30 -7.37
CA HIS A 148 -7.83 -18.53 -7.79
C HIS A 148 -6.33 -18.33 -7.57
N SER A 149 -5.71 -19.20 -6.77
CA SER A 149 -4.26 -19.38 -6.74
C SER A 149 -3.87 -20.00 -8.07
N LYS A 150 -3.97 -19.21 -9.14
CA LYS A 150 -3.57 -19.66 -10.46
C LYS A 150 -2.13 -20.11 -10.30
N LEU A 151 -1.87 -21.38 -10.64
CA LEU A 151 -0.58 -21.87 -11.11
C LEU A 151 -0.22 -21.14 -12.42
N SER A 152 -0.45 -19.82 -12.50
CA SER A 152 -0.03 -19.01 -13.60
C SER A 152 1.48 -18.97 -13.53
N PHE A 153 2.10 -19.53 -14.54
CA PHE A 153 3.54 -19.47 -14.78
C PHE A 153 4.10 -18.03 -14.78
N SER A 154 3.23 -17.01 -14.82
CA SER A 154 3.56 -15.63 -14.47
C SER A 154 3.15 -15.32 -13.02
N THR A 155 4.12 -15.27 -12.11
CA THR A 155 3.96 -14.68 -10.76
C THR A 155 3.98 -13.14 -10.82
N LYS A 156 3.95 -12.57 -12.03
CA LYS A 156 4.22 -11.16 -12.27
C LYS A 156 2.97 -10.28 -12.34
N ASP A 157 1.78 -10.87 -12.37
CA ASP A 157 0.57 -10.11 -12.63
C ASP A 157 -0.15 -9.72 -11.34
N ILE A 158 -0.73 -8.53 -11.32
CA ILE A 158 -1.60 -8.07 -10.23
C ILE A 158 -2.94 -8.79 -10.38
N VAL A 159 -3.30 -9.58 -9.37
CA VAL A 159 -4.53 -10.40 -9.40
C VAL A 159 -5.68 -9.75 -8.63
N ALA A 160 -5.37 -8.90 -7.65
CA ALA A 160 -6.36 -8.31 -6.76
C ALA A 160 -6.02 -6.90 -6.28
N LEU A 161 -7.08 -6.16 -5.96
CA LEU A 161 -7.05 -4.95 -5.14
C LEU A 161 -7.52 -5.31 -3.74
N ASN A 162 -6.76 -4.97 -2.71
CA ASN A 162 -7.14 -5.20 -1.32
C ASN A 162 -6.99 -3.91 -0.51
N CYS A 163 -8.03 -3.54 0.23
CA CYS A 163 -7.95 -2.44 1.17
C CYS A 163 -7.20 -2.89 2.42
N SER A 164 -6.17 -2.16 2.81
CA SER A 164 -5.37 -2.49 4.00
C SER A 164 -6.14 -2.34 5.32
N TRP A 165 -7.26 -1.61 5.32
CA TRP A 165 -8.06 -1.36 6.52
C TRP A 165 -9.23 -2.32 6.63
N CYS A 166 -10.29 -2.11 5.84
CA CYS A 166 -11.49 -2.95 5.90
C CYS A 166 -11.29 -4.37 5.39
N LYS A 167 -10.13 -4.68 4.78
CA LYS A 167 -9.78 -5.98 4.19
C LYS A 167 -10.64 -6.41 3.01
N ASP A 168 -11.51 -5.53 2.49
CA ASP A 168 -12.21 -5.77 1.24
C ASP A 168 -11.20 -6.11 0.13
N SER A 169 -11.59 -7.05 -0.72
CA SER A 169 -10.76 -7.51 -1.82
C SER A 169 -11.59 -7.67 -3.08
N TYR A 170 -11.03 -7.22 -4.20
CA TYR A 170 -11.63 -7.32 -5.52
C TYR A 170 -10.64 -7.88 -6.52
N HIS A 171 -11.13 -8.60 -7.54
CA HIS A 171 -10.29 -8.97 -8.67
C HIS A 171 -9.82 -7.71 -9.42
N ASN A 172 -8.61 -7.76 -9.98
CA ASN A 172 -8.10 -6.72 -10.87
C ASN A 172 -8.77 -6.81 -12.26
N LYS A 173 -10.07 -6.50 -12.30
CA LYS A 173 -10.93 -6.48 -13.48
C LYS A 173 -11.99 -5.42 -13.27
N GLU A 174 -12.32 -4.68 -14.32
CA GLU A 174 -13.33 -3.61 -14.29
C GLU A 174 -14.68 -4.10 -13.75
N SER A 175 -15.10 -5.32 -14.10
CA SER A 175 -16.35 -5.92 -13.62
C SER A 175 -16.37 -6.24 -12.11
N CYS A 176 -15.23 -6.17 -11.42
CA CYS A 176 -15.13 -6.40 -9.98
C CYS A 176 -14.69 -5.13 -9.24
N PHE A 177 -13.90 -4.26 -9.87
CA PHE A 177 -13.34 -3.07 -9.28
C PHE A 177 -13.33 -1.95 -10.32
N ASN A 178 -14.14 -0.91 -10.09
CA ASN A 178 -14.22 0.28 -10.93
C ASN A 178 -13.54 1.48 -10.23
N SER A 179 -13.43 2.62 -10.91
CA SER A 179 -12.84 3.83 -10.32
C SER A 179 -13.69 4.46 -9.21
N GLU A 180 -15.00 4.22 -9.17
CA GLU A 180 -15.89 4.76 -8.13
C GLU A 180 -15.53 4.16 -6.75
N LYS A 181 -15.09 2.90 -6.71
CA LYS A 181 -14.57 2.23 -5.50
C LYS A 181 -13.36 2.93 -4.86
N ILE A 182 -12.69 3.82 -5.60
CA ILE A 182 -11.57 4.61 -5.08
C ILE A 182 -12.08 5.72 -4.16
N GLU A 183 -13.22 6.30 -4.51
CA GLU A 183 -13.81 7.45 -3.84
C GLU A 183 -14.79 7.03 -2.73
N GLU A 184 -15.09 5.74 -2.59
CA GLU A 184 -15.89 5.21 -1.49
C GLU A 184 -15.21 5.39 -0.12
N ASP A 185 -16.03 5.63 0.90
CA ASP A 185 -15.57 5.66 2.29
C ASP A 185 -15.34 4.25 2.81
N CYS A 186 -14.20 4.08 3.47
CA CYS A 186 -13.81 2.84 4.08
C CYS A 186 -14.54 2.67 5.41
N SER A 187 -15.26 1.55 5.55
CA SER A 187 -15.86 1.15 6.82
C SER A 187 -14.86 0.70 7.89
N LEU A 188 -13.56 0.69 7.59
CA LEU A 188 -12.46 0.17 8.44
C LEU A 188 -12.59 -1.31 8.87
N GLY A 189 -13.68 -1.99 8.50
CA GLY A 189 -13.93 -3.41 8.73
C GLY A 189 -14.05 -3.75 10.23
N THR A 190 -13.69 -4.98 10.57
CA THR A 190 -13.82 -5.53 11.94
C THR A 190 -13.06 -4.72 12.99
N HIS A 191 -12.00 -4.01 12.60
CA HIS A 191 -11.19 -3.22 13.52
C HIS A 191 -11.64 -1.75 13.60
N HIS A 192 -12.75 -1.36 12.97
CA HIS A 192 -13.30 -0.01 13.08
C HIS A 192 -13.37 0.54 14.51
N PRO A 193 -13.77 -0.24 15.56
CA PRO A 193 -13.86 0.31 16.92
C PRO A 193 -12.53 0.71 17.55
N ILE A 194 -11.41 0.20 17.03
CA ILE A 194 -10.06 0.44 17.59
C ILE A 194 -9.18 1.25 16.64
N ILE A 195 -9.63 1.50 15.42
CA ILE A 195 -8.96 2.38 14.47
C ILE A 195 -9.52 3.78 14.72
N VAL A 196 -8.63 4.74 14.94
CA VAL A 196 -9.00 6.16 15.02
C VAL A 196 -8.82 6.73 13.63
N PRO A 197 -9.90 6.98 12.85
CA PRO A 197 -9.74 7.61 11.56
C PRO A 197 -8.94 8.92 11.69
N PRO A 198 -8.08 9.27 10.72
CA PRO A 198 -7.50 10.60 10.68
C PRO A 198 -8.64 11.63 10.71
N ALA A 199 -8.56 12.59 11.62
CA ALA A 199 -9.49 13.70 11.73
C ALA A 199 -9.08 14.90 10.87
#